data_AF-A0AAN5PIH7-F1
#
_entry.id   AF-A0AAN5PIH7-F1
#
_cell.length_a   1.000
_cell.length_b   1.000
_cell.length_c   1.000
_cell.angle_alpha   90.00
_cell.angle_beta   90.00
_cell.angle_gamma   90.00
#
_symmetry.space_group_name_H-M   'P 1'
#
loop_
_entity.id
_entity.type
_entity.pdbx_description
1 polymer ?
#
loop_
_entity_poly.entity_id
_entity_poly.type
_entity_poly.pdbx_seq_one_letter_code
_entity_poly.pdbx_strand_id
1 'polypeptide(L)'
;MKQMKLKKSSVFLSTLLLSGAVFSASLDKEELASECQFLGASLSQLAKANLKEYCTIDVGYSGSMMEQSASLIRGERMELARDNLDFANRTFARVASNYNDCPYFSSMTRPFTQKINHLIHELDSLNQRSSN
;
A
#
# COMPACT_ATOMS: atom_id res chain seq x y z
N MET A 1 13.95 -42.54 16.91
CA MET A 1 13.98 -41.08 17.10
C MET A 1 14.13 -40.40 15.74
N LYS A 2 13.10 -39.68 15.26
CA LYS A 2 13.14 -38.91 14.00
C LYS A 2 13.15 -37.41 14.35
N GLN A 3 14.20 -36.73 13.91
CA GLN A 3 14.39 -35.29 14.02
C GLN A 3 13.37 -34.55 13.13
N MET A 4 12.41 -33.83 13.73
CA MET A 4 11.63 -32.82 13.01
C MET A 4 12.30 -31.47 13.19
N LYS A 5 13.05 -31.05 12.16
CA LYS A 5 13.58 -29.69 12.05
C LYS A 5 12.41 -28.74 11.82
N LEU A 6 11.97 -28.06 12.87
CA LEU A 6 11.09 -26.87 12.77
C LEU A 6 11.87 -25.76 12.07
N LYS A 7 11.71 -25.65 10.75
CA LYS A 7 12.24 -24.53 9.97
C LYS A 7 11.38 -23.28 10.20
N LYS A 8 11.93 -22.38 11.01
CA LYS A 8 11.90 -20.91 10.91
C LYS A 8 10.95 -20.33 9.85
N SER A 9 9.84 -19.74 10.27
CA SER A 9 9.20 -18.63 9.55
C SER A 9 8.30 -17.84 10.50
N SER A 10 8.89 -17.00 11.35
CA SER A 10 8.12 -16.09 12.22
C SER A 10 8.75 -14.70 12.36
N VAL A 11 9.50 -14.23 11.35
CA VAL A 11 10.31 -13.00 11.48
C VAL A 11 9.88 -11.86 10.54
N PHE A 12 8.74 -11.95 9.86
CA PHE A 12 8.34 -10.93 8.87
C PHE A 12 7.09 -10.10 9.21
N LEU A 13 6.64 -10.06 10.47
CA LEU A 13 5.53 -9.16 10.86
C LEU A 13 5.96 -7.91 11.63
N SER A 14 7.19 -7.87 12.15
CA SER A 14 7.63 -6.81 13.08
C SER A 14 8.08 -5.52 12.38
N THR A 15 8.38 -5.55 11.09
CA THR A 15 8.89 -4.39 10.35
C THR A 15 7.79 -3.47 9.80
N LEU A 16 6.54 -3.92 9.76
CA LEU A 16 5.41 -3.10 9.29
C LEU A 16 4.94 -2.04 10.31
N LEU A 17 5.34 -2.18 11.58
CA LEU A 17 4.87 -1.33 12.69
C LEU A 17 5.87 -0.27 13.16
N LEU A 18 7.08 -0.22 12.59
CA LEU A 18 8.18 0.62 13.10
C LEU A 18 8.35 1.98 12.40
N SER A 19 7.54 2.32 11.39
CA SER A 19 7.51 3.70 10.88
C SER A 19 6.51 4.56 11.67
N GLY A 20 6.75 4.68 12.98
CA GLY A 20 6.21 5.74 13.82
C GLY A 20 6.99 7.06 13.64
N ALA A 21 7.45 7.34 12.43
CA ALA A 21 8.01 8.64 12.10
C ALA A 21 6.84 9.61 11.96
N VAL A 22 6.85 10.65 12.79
CA VAL A 22 5.95 11.79 12.66
C VAL A 22 6.38 12.52 11.38
N PHE A 23 5.80 12.13 10.25
CA PHE A 23 6.03 12.79 8.96
C PHE A 23 5.41 14.18 9.01
N SER A 24 6.20 15.15 9.45
CA SER A 24 5.83 16.58 9.51
C SER A 24 6.62 17.42 8.49
N ALA A 25 7.42 16.78 7.63
CA ALA A 25 8.04 17.39 6.47
C ALA A 25 7.29 16.91 5.22
N SER A 26 6.96 17.82 4.31
CA SER A 26 6.39 17.44 3.02
C SER A 26 7.36 16.53 2.28
N LEU A 27 6.88 15.39 1.79
CA LEU A 27 7.71 14.43 1.07
C LEU A 27 8.24 15.08 -0.21
N ASP A 28 9.52 14.87 -0.51
CA ASP A 28 10.00 15.19 -1.85
C ASP A 28 9.47 14.15 -2.86
N LYS A 29 9.59 14.46 -4.16
CA LYS A 29 9.07 13.63 -5.25
C LYS A 29 9.57 12.18 -5.19
N GLU A 30 10.85 11.97 -4.85
CA GLU A 30 11.46 10.65 -4.86
C GLU A 30 11.09 9.86 -3.60
N GLU A 31 10.96 10.55 -2.46
CA GLU A 31 10.47 9.96 -1.22
C GLU A 31 9.02 9.47 -1.39
N LEU A 32 8.13 10.32 -1.93
CA LEU A 32 6.74 9.94 -2.19
C LEU A 32 6.64 8.75 -3.17
N ALA A 33 7.44 8.76 -4.25
CA ALA A 33 7.49 7.65 -5.19
C ALA A 33 7.97 6.36 -4.50
N SER A 34 9.00 6.45 -3.65
CA SER A 34 9.53 5.32 -2.90
C SER A 34 8.52 4.74 -1.92
N GLU A 35 7.74 5.59 -1.24
CA GLU A 35 6.66 5.13 -0.37
C GLU A 35 5.57 4.40 -1.15
N CYS A 36 5.12 4.95 -2.29
CA CYS A 36 4.14 4.29 -3.16
C CYS A 36 4.64 2.90 -3.60
N GLN A 37 5.92 2.80 -3.98
CA GLN A 37 6.55 1.55 -4.37
C GLN A 37 6.60 0.54 -3.22
N PHE A 38 7.01 0.98 -2.03
CA PHE A 38 7.10 0.11 -0.85
C PHE A 38 5.74 -0.40 -0.39
N LEU A 39 4.74 0.49 -0.29
CA LEU A 39 3.38 0.10 0.10
C LEU A 39 2.77 -0.84 -0.94
N GLY A 40 2.91 -0.50 -2.22
CA GLY A 40 2.41 -1.32 -3.32
C GLY A 40 3.00 -2.73 -3.30
N ALA A 41 4.33 -2.85 -3.17
CA ALA A 41 5.00 -4.15 -3.07
C ALA A 41 4.54 -4.95 -1.84
N SER A 42 4.33 -4.29 -0.71
CA SER A 42 3.82 -4.92 0.52
C SER A 42 2.41 -5.49 0.33
N LEU A 43 1.54 -4.77 -0.36
CA LEU A 43 0.17 -5.21 -0.68
C LEU A 43 0.16 -6.33 -1.72
N SER A 44 0.98 -6.23 -2.75
CA SER A 44 1.20 -7.30 -3.73
C SER A 44 1.69 -8.59 -3.05
N GLN A 45 2.58 -8.47 -2.06
CA GLN A 45 3.05 -9.62 -1.28
C GLN A 45 1.97 -10.17 -0.35
N LEU A 46 1.20 -9.30 0.31
CA LEU A 46 0.07 -9.69 1.16
C LEU A 46 -0.96 -10.51 0.37
N ALA A 47 -1.30 -10.07 -0.85
CA ALA A 47 -2.18 -10.79 -1.76
C ALA A 47 -1.61 -12.16 -2.16
N LYS A 48 -0.31 -12.22 -2.51
CA LYS A 48 0.36 -13.49 -2.84
C LYS A 48 0.42 -14.47 -1.67
N ALA A 49 0.48 -13.97 -0.44
CA ALA A 49 0.51 -14.79 0.77
C ALA A 49 -0.87 -15.37 1.12
N ASN A 50 -1.96 -14.74 0.68
CA ASN A 50 -3.32 -15.22 0.93
C ASN A 50 -4.16 -15.25 -0.35
N LEU A 51 -4.20 -16.43 -0.98
CA LEU A 51 -4.88 -16.67 -2.26
C LEU A 51 -6.32 -17.18 -2.13
N LYS A 52 -6.83 -17.35 -0.90
CA LYS A 52 -8.08 -18.09 -0.67
C LYS A 52 -9.31 -17.20 -0.53
N GLU A 53 -9.14 -15.90 -0.32
CA GLU A 53 -10.25 -14.98 -0.15
C GLU A 53 -10.64 -14.30 -1.47
N TYR A 54 -11.91 -13.95 -1.58
CA TYR A 54 -12.46 -13.27 -2.74
C TYR A 54 -11.71 -11.95 -3.06
N CYS A 55 -11.31 -11.20 -2.03
CA CYS A 55 -10.63 -9.92 -2.18
C CYS A 55 -9.14 -10.01 -2.57
N THR A 56 -8.55 -11.20 -2.74
CA THR A 56 -7.12 -11.32 -3.10
C THR A 56 -6.78 -10.54 -4.37
N ILE A 57 -7.64 -10.61 -5.40
CA ILE A 57 -7.43 -9.93 -6.68
C ILE A 57 -7.49 -8.41 -6.49
N ASP A 58 -8.49 -7.91 -5.76
CA ASP A 58 -8.66 -6.50 -5.46
C ASP A 58 -7.43 -5.92 -4.73
N VAL A 59 -6.92 -6.65 -3.73
CA VAL A 59 -5.75 -6.24 -2.95
C VAL A 59 -4.47 -6.28 -3.79
N GLY A 60 -4.27 -7.34 -4.57
CA GLY A 60 -3.09 -7.49 -5.43
C GLY A 60 -3.04 -6.48 -6.57
N TYR A 61 -4.18 -6.20 -7.20
CA TYR A 61 -4.27 -5.20 -8.25
C TYR A 61 -4.05 -3.78 -7.70
N SER A 62 -4.63 -3.46 -6.54
CA SER A 62 -4.36 -2.19 -5.84
C SER A 62 -2.87 -2.03 -5.50
N GLY A 63 -2.21 -3.10 -5.04
CA GLY A 63 -0.76 -3.11 -4.82
C GLY A 63 0.02 -2.76 -6.09
N SER A 64 -0.33 -3.38 -7.22
CA SER A 64 0.32 -3.11 -8.52
C SER A 64 0.11 -1.66 -9.00
N MET A 65 -1.09 -1.10 -8.80
CA MET A 65 -1.39 0.30 -9.15
C MET A 65 -0.60 1.29 -8.29
N MET A 66 -0.42 0.98 -7.00
CA MET A 66 0.44 1.78 -6.11
C MET A 66 1.92 1.70 -6.53
N GLU A 67 2.43 0.51 -6.89
CA GLU A 67 3.78 0.38 -7.42
C GLU A 67 3.97 1.20 -8.71
N GLN A 68 2.98 1.15 -9.62
CA GLN A 68 3.01 1.94 -10.86
C GLN A 68 2.98 3.45 -10.59
N SER A 69 2.32 3.89 -9.52
CA SER A 69 2.25 5.30 -9.13
C SER A 69 3.65 5.87 -8.88
N ALA A 70 4.60 5.07 -8.38
CA ALA A 70 5.98 5.50 -8.20
C ALA A 70 6.64 5.92 -9.53
N SER A 71 6.47 5.13 -10.59
CA SER A 71 6.99 5.47 -11.92
C SER A 71 6.30 6.70 -12.50
N LEU A 72 5.00 6.86 -12.26
CA LEU A 72 4.22 8.02 -12.71
C LEU A 72 4.66 9.31 -12.01
N ILE A 73 4.89 9.26 -10.69
CA ILE A 73 5.39 10.40 -9.89
C ILE A 73 6.78 10.82 -10.40
N ARG A 74 7.70 9.86 -10.55
CA ARG A 74 9.06 10.15 -11.07
C ARG A 74 9.01 10.79 -12.45
N GLY A 75 8.11 10.31 -13.32
CA GLY A 75 7.86 10.83 -14.66
C GLY A 75 6.92 12.04 -14.72
N GLU A 76 6.60 12.69 -13.59
CA GLU A 76 5.80 13.91 -13.52
C GLU A 76 4.37 13.78 -14.05
N ARG A 77 3.84 12.56 -14.05
CA ARG A 77 2.45 12.24 -14.41
C ARG A 77 1.58 12.19 -13.16
N MET A 78 1.55 13.30 -12.42
CA MET A 78 0.95 13.37 -11.07
C MET A 78 -0.55 13.04 -11.06
N GLU A 79 -1.32 13.51 -12.04
CA GLU A 79 -2.76 13.21 -12.13
C GLU A 79 -3.04 11.70 -12.23
N LEU A 80 -2.25 10.98 -13.04
CA LEU A 80 -2.42 9.54 -13.20
C LEU A 80 -1.93 8.75 -11.99
N ALA A 81 -0.88 9.23 -11.32
CA ALA A 81 -0.48 8.68 -10.03
C ALA A 81 -1.62 8.85 -9.01
N ARG A 82 -2.26 10.01 -8.98
CA ARG A 82 -3.39 10.32 -8.10
C ARG A 82 -4.58 9.41 -8.38
N ASP A 83 -4.93 9.18 -9.65
CA ASP A 83 -6.01 8.27 -10.05
C ASP A 83 -5.76 6.82 -9.56
N ASN A 84 -4.51 6.36 -9.67
CA ASN A 84 -4.10 5.04 -9.17
C ASN A 84 -4.23 4.95 -7.65
N LEU A 85 -3.81 5.98 -6.91
CA LEU A 85 -3.93 6.02 -5.45
C LEU A 85 -5.41 6.09 -5.01
N ASP A 86 -6.25 6.87 -5.68
CA ASP A 86 -7.69 6.95 -5.43
C ASP A 86 -8.39 5.61 -5.69
N PHE A 87 -8.00 4.91 -6.76
CA PHE A 87 -8.47 3.56 -7.04
C PHE A 87 -8.13 2.59 -5.89
N ALA A 88 -6.86 2.56 -5.45
CA ALA A 88 -6.42 1.71 -4.36
C ALA A 88 -7.16 2.04 -3.05
N ASN A 89 -7.33 3.32 -2.75
CA ASN A 89 -8.01 3.80 -1.55
C ASN A 89 -9.48 3.34 -1.49
N ARG A 90 -10.24 3.57 -2.57
CA ARG A 90 -11.64 3.12 -2.67
C ARG A 90 -11.75 1.60 -2.57
N THR A 91 -10.82 0.88 -3.19
CA THR A 91 -10.77 -0.58 -3.11
C THR A 91 -10.56 -1.06 -1.68
N PHE A 92 -9.60 -0.49 -0.95
CA PHE A 92 -9.37 -0.87 0.44
C PHE A 92 -10.50 -0.47 1.38
N ALA A 93 -11.14 0.68 1.17
CA ALA A 93 -12.34 1.04 1.93
C ALA A 93 -13.45 -0.02 1.76
N ARG A 94 -13.67 -0.49 0.54
CA ARG A 94 -14.62 -1.57 0.22
C ARG A 94 -14.22 -2.89 0.88
N VAL A 95 -12.96 -3.32 0.74
CA VAL A 95 -12.44 -4.56 1.34
C VAL A 95 -12.53 -4.52 2.87
N ALA A 96 -12.17 -3.38 3.49
CA ALA A 96 -12.25 -3.16 4.93
C ALA A 96 -13.69 -3.23 5.47
N SER A 97 -14.69 -2.91 4.64
CA SER A 97 -16.10 -3.00 5.00
C SER A 97 -16.71 -4.39 4.78
N ASN A 98 -16.08 -5.24 3.94
CA ASN A 98 -16.62 -6.54 3.58
C ASN A 98 -16.05 -7.69 4.43
N TYR A 99 -16.43 -7.72 5.70
CA TYR A 99 -15.97 -8.73 6.67
C TYR A 99 -16.39 -10.16 6.33
N ASN A 100 -17.58 -10.33 5.75
CA ASN A 100 -18.14 -11.66 5.50
C ASN A 100 -17.40 -12.39 4.38
N ASP A 101 -17.05 -11.67 3.30
CA ASP A 101 -16.40 -12.28 2.15
C ASP A 101 -14.86 -12.21 2.24
N CYS A 102 -14.34 -11.27 3.04
CA CYS A 102 -12.90 -10.98 3.11
C CYS A 102 -12.40 -10.77 4.56
N PRO A 103 -12.56 -11.74 5.47
CA PRO A 103 -12.25 -11.57 6.89
C PRO A 103 -10.76 -11.29 7.17
N TYR A 104 -9.83 -11.90 6.46
CA TYR A 104 -8.40 -11.60 6.60
C TYR A 104 -8.07 -10.21 6.08
N PHE A 105 -8.47 -9.90 4.84
CA PHE A 105 -8.11 -8.63 4.22
C PHE A 105 -8.85 -7.45 4.85
N SER A 106 -10.06 -7.63 5.38
CA SER A 106 -10.82 -6.55 6.02
C SER A 106 -10.11 -6.00 7.27
N SER A 107 -9.43 -6.86 8.03
CA SER A 107 -8.58 -6.46 9.15
C SER A 107 -7.26 -5.86 8.68
N MET A 108 -6.58 -6.53 7.73
CA MET A 108 -5.23 -6.17 7.30
C MET A 108 -5.18 -4.89 6.46
N THR A 109 -6.24 -4.52 5.73
CA THR A 109 -6.23 -3.37 4.81
C THR A 109 -6.52 -2.03 5.49
N ARG A 110 -7.14 -2.02 6.68
CA ARG A 110 -7.48 -0.78 7.42
C ARG A 110 -6.31 0.20 7.63
N PRO A 111 -5.10 -0.24 8.05
CA PRO A 111 -3.96 0.66 8.22
C PRO A 111 -3.48 1.28 6.89
N PHE A 112 -3.75 0.63 5.76
CA PHE A 112 -3.31 1.10 4.44
C PHE A 112 -4.17 2.25 3.92
N THR A 113 -5.47 2.28 4.22
CA THR A 113 -6.36 3.39 3.82
C THR A 113 -5.86 4.74 4.35
N GLN A 114 -5.44 4.81 5.62
CA GLN A 114 -4.90 6.04 6.20
C GLN A 114 -3.60 6.48 5.53
N LYS A 115 -2.70 5.52 5.26
CA LYS A 115 -1.43 5.82 4.56
C LYS A 115 -1.67 6.29 3.12
N ILE A 116 -2.60 5.69 2.39
CA ILE A 116 -2.91 6.09 1.01
C ILE A 116 -3.53 7.48 0.96
N ASN A 117 -4.43 7.82 1.90
CA ASN A 117 -4.95 9.18 2.01
C ASN A 117 -3.83 10.20 2.25
N HIS A 118 -2.85 9.87 3.12
CA HIS A 118 -1.68 10.72 3.33
C HIS A 118 -0.87 10.90 2.04
N LEU A 119 -0.57 9.81 1.31
CA LEU A 119 0.15 9.87 0.04
C LEU A 119 -0.57 10.74 -1.01
N ILE A 120 -1.91 10.67 -1.07
CA ILE A 120 -2.71 11.52 -1.96
C ILE A 120 -2.55 13.00 -1.59
N HIS A 121 -2.61 13.35 -0.31
CA HIS A 121 -2.42 14.73 0.14
C HIS A 121 -1.01 15.27 -0.15
N GLU A 122 0.02 14.45 0.04
CA GLU A 122 1.40 14.82 -0.31
C GLU A 122 1.57 15.01 -1.82
N LEU A 123 0.96 14.14 -2.64
CA LEU A 123 0.96 14.25 -4.09
C LEU A 123 0.27 15.53 -4.58
N ASP A 124 -0.89 15.85 -4.03
CA ASP A 124 -1.64 17.07 -4.35
C ASP A 124 -0.82 18.33 -3.98
N SER A 125 -0.15 18.29 -2.83
CA SER A 125 0.72 19.38 -2.37
C SER A 125 1.94 19.59 -3.28
N LEU A 126 2.57 18.50 -3.76
CA LEU A 126 3.66 18.57 -4.73
C LEU A 126 3.19 19.12 -6.08
N ASN A 127 2.03 18.69 -6.56
CA ASN A 127 1.48 19.14 -7.85
C ASN A 127 1.17 20.64 -7.85
N GLN A 128 0.65 21.16 -6.73
CA GLN A 128 0.41 22.60 -6.55
C GLN A 128 1.71 23.42 -6.55
N ARG A 129 2.78 22.91 -5.92
CA ARG A 129 4.10 23.57 -5.94
C ARG A 129 4.74 23.59 -7.32
N SER A 130 4.50 22.57 -8.13
CA SER A 130 5.02 22.50 -9.51
C SER A 130 4.25 23.40 -10.49
N SER A 131 3.05 23.84 -10.13
CA SER A 131 2.17 24.65 -11.00
C SER A 131 2.30 26.16 -10.74
N ASN A 132 3.06 26.57 -9.72
CA ASN A 132 3.34 27.96 -9.34
C ASN A 132 4.80 28.31 -9.65
#